data_AF-A0AAV4TUW7-F1
#
_entry.id   AF-A0AAV4TUW7-F1
#
_cell.length_a   1.000
_cell.length_b   1.000
_cell.length_c   1.000
_cell.angle_alpha   90.00
_cell.angle_beta   90.00
_cell.angle_gamma   90.00
#
_symmetry.space_group_name_H-M   'P 1'
#
loop_
_entity.id
_entity.type
_entity.pdbx_description
1 polymer ?
#
loop_
_entity_poly.entity_id
_entity_poly.type
_entity_poly.pdbx_seq_one_letter_code
_entity_poly.pdbx_strand_id
1 'polypeptide(L)'
;MDSKTAQNVYRKTSDNCRNILISLMAEMNVNSKFQNEILYFADNKKTLPYIPKTAIKSKKETPALVKSLPKLPTKPLQRMKSKIVESGSYEVEAYRPNPSKTRPSKEKERLQNLMAFGKEFEEINQERKEEDVSLLQIDPSDLFNEILNEIKERRDFLEEMNQLGLGKKYLCEIQCQISVRLKELEKLDKERAEKIYVEYGI
;
A
#
# COMPACT_ATOMS: atom_id res chain seq x y z
N MET A 1 5.72 59.01 -30.67
CA MET A 1 4.79 58.44 -29.67
C MET A 1 4.94 56.94 -29.75
N ASP A 2 5.75 56.46 -28.83
CA ASP A 2 6.29 55.10 -28.77
C ASP A 2 5.26 54.07 -28.31
N SER A 3 5.43 52.84 -28.80
CA SER A 3 5.82 51.68 -27.98
C SER A 3 5.02 50.38 -28.21
N LYS A 4 5.81 49.36 -28.61
CA LYS A 4 5.74 47.93 -28.26
C LYS A 4 4.72 47.04 -28.98
N THR A 5 5.08 46.68 -30.22
CA THR A 5 4.79 45.36 -30.78
C THR A 5 5.56 44.30 -29.99
N ALA A 6 4.90 43.62 -29.04
CA ALA A 6 5.48 42.50 -28.32
C ALA A 6 5.61 41.31 -29.27
N GLN A 7 6.83 41.11 -29.81
CA GLN A 7 7.19 39.87 -30.48
C GLN A 7 7.10 38.73 -29.46
N ASN A 8 6.08 37.87 -29.63
CA ASN A 8 5.95 36.63 -28.88
C ASN A 8 7.00 35.64 -29.40
N VAL A 9 8.23 35.82 -28.93
CA VAL A 9 9.34 34.88 -29.18
C VAL A 9 9.09 33.68 -28.28
N TYR A 10 8.50 32.62 -28.84
CA TYR A 10 8.34 31.33 -28.17
C TYR A 10 9.72 30.85 -27.68
N ARG A 11 9.98 30.96 -26.38
CA ARG A 11 11.18 30.37 -25.77
C ARG A 11 10.96 28.86 -25.67
N LYS A 12 11.79 28.08 -26.36
CA LYS A 12 11.88 26.61 -26.23
C LYS A 12 12.10 26.20 -24.77
N THR A 13 11.86 24.93 -24.45
CA THR A 13 12.22 24.38 -23.13
C THR A 13 13.70 24.58 -22.81
N SER A 14 14.02 24.65 -21.51
CA SER A 14 15.41 24.68 -21.08
C SER A 14 16.12 23.39 -21.47
N ASP A 15 17.41 23.48 -21.81
CA ASP A 15 18.19 22.31 -22.22
C ASP A 15 18.19 21.21 -21.14
N ASN A 16 18.22 21.61 -19.87
CA ASN A 16 18.10 20.68 -18.74
C ASN A 16 16.76 19.92 -18.75
N CYS A 17 15.64 20.62 -18.96
CA CYS A 17 14.31 20.00 -19.03
C CYS A 17 14.21 19.05 -20.23
N ARG A 18 14.76 19.44 -21.38
CA ARG A 18 14.79 18.62 -22.58
C ARG A 18 15.59 17.32 -22.36
N ASN A 19 16.74 17.38 -21.71
CA ASN A 19 17.57 16.21 -21.42
C ASN A 19 16.88 15.23 -20.46
N ILE A 20 16.21 15.74 -19.42
CA ILE A 20 15.43 14.91 -18.49
C ILE A 20 14.31 14.18 -19.25
N LEU A 21 13.57 14.89 -20.11
CA LEU A 21 12.49 14.30 -20.90
C LEU A 21 13.01 13.18 -21.83
N ILE A 22 14.17 13.37 -22.46
CA ILE A 22 14.78 12.38 -23.33
C ILE A 22 15.19 11.11 -22.55
N SER A 23 15.79 11.27 -21.35
CA SER A 23 16.15 10.13 -20.48
C SER A 23 14.92 9.30 -20.11
N LEU A 24 13.86 9.98 -19.65
CA LEU A 24 12.60 9.32 -19.27
C LEU A 24 11.94 8.59 -20.45
N MET A 25 11.96 9.17 -21.64
CA MET A 25 11.41 8.52 -22.84
C MET A 25 12.18 7.27 -23.24
N ALA A 26 13.51 7.30 -23.08
CA ALA A 26 14.36 6.15 -23.34
C ALA A 26 14.11 5.02 -22.33
N GLU A 27 14.05 5.35 -21.04
CA GLU A 27 13.74 4.39 -19.97
C GLU A 27 12.36 3.74 -20.15
N MET A 28 11.36 4.53 -20.55
CA MET A 28 9.99 4.07 -20.76
C MET A 28 9.74 3.43 -22.14
N ASN A 29 10.77 3.28 -22.99
CA ASN A 29 10.67 2.77 -24.37
C ASN A 29 9.53 3.42 -25.19
N VAL A 30 9.37 4.74 -25.05
CA VAL A 30 8.30 5.49 -25.73
C VAL A 30 8.55 5.47 -27.24
N ASN A 31 7.53 5.19 -28.05
CA ASN A 31 7.66 5.23 -29.52
C ASN A 31 8.02 6.65 -30.01
N SER A 32 8.95 6.73 -30.98
CA SER A 32 9.48 7.96 -31.59
C SER A 32 8.39 8.99 -31.95
N LYS A 33 7.23 8.56 -32.45
CA LYS A 33 6.10 9.47 -32.72
C LYS A 33 5.66 10.23 -31.46
N PHE A 34 5.48 9.52 -30.34
CA PHE A 34 5.08 10.13 -29.08
C PHE A 34 6.20 10.93 -28.44
N GLN A 35 7.46 10.53 -28.62
CA GLN A 35 8.61 11.33 -28.16
C GLN A 35 8.60 12.73 -28.80
N ASN A 36 8.39 12.79 -30.12
CA ASN A 36 8.28 14.05 -30.85
C ASN A 36 7.08 14.90 -30.40
N GLU A 37 5.94 14.26 -30.14
CA GLU A 37 4.76 14.95 -29.58
C GLU A 37 5.08 15.55 -28.21
N ILE A 38 5.65 14.79 -27.27
CA ILE A 38 5.96 15.28 -25.92
C ILE A 38 6.93 16.46 -25.96
N LEU A 39 7.99 16.40 -26.78
CA LEU A 39 8.94 17.51 -26.94
C LEU A 39 8.26 18.75 -27.55
N TYR A 40 7.37 18.57 -28.53
CA TYR A 40 6.57 19.65 -29.09
C TYR A 40 5.67 20.32 -28.05
N PHE A 41 4.98 19.55 -27.21
CA PHE A 41 4.12 20.09 -26.15
C PHE A 41 4.94 20.84 -25.10
N ALA A 42 6.10 20.31 -24.74
CA ALA A 42 7.03 20.94 -23.81
C ALA A 42 7.51 22.31 -24.34
N ASP A 43 7.98 22.38 -25.59
CA ASP A 43 8.50 23.61 -26.19
C ASP A 43 7.43 24.69 -26.35
N ASN A 44 6.17 24.28 -26.50
CA ASN A 44 5.02 25.17 -26.63
C ASN A 44 4.27 25.42 -25.30
N LYS A 45 4.77 24.89 -24.18
CA LYS A 45 4.14 24.97 -22.84
C LYS A 45 2.66 24.56 -22.83
N LYS A 46 2.31 23.57 -23.65
CA LYS A 46 0.96 22.99 -23.72
C LYS A 46 0.93 21.67 -22.94
N THR A 47 -0.22 21.32 -22.38
CA THR A 47 -0.40 20.03 -21.69
C THR A 47 -0.57 18.90 -22.70
N LEU A 48 -0.08 17.71 -22.36
CA LEU A 48 -0.32 16.50 -23.16
C LEU A 48 -1.83 16.20 -23.26
N PRO A 49 -2.30 15.63 -24.38
CA PRO A 49 -3.70 15.28 -24.55
C PRO A 49 -4.11 14.26 -23.49
N TYR A 50 -5.22 14.52 -22.80
CA TYR A 50 -5.77 13.60 -21.80
C TYR A 50 -6.34 12.36 -22.49
N ILE A 51 -5.74 11.19 -22.21
CA ILE A 51 -6.31 9.90 -22.59
C ILE A 51 -7.11 9.39 -21.39
N PRO A 52 -8.45 9.29 -21.47
CA PRO A 52 -9.24 8.75 -20.39
C PRO A 52 -8.83 7.30 -20.12
N LYS A 53 -8.59 6.95 -18.85
CA LYS A 53 -8.18 5.60 -18.42
C LYS A 53 -9.12 4.48 -18.90
N THR A 54 -10.36 4.82 -19.24
CA THR A 54 -11.37 3.90 -19.80
C THR A 54 -11.12 3.46 -21.25
N ALA A 55 -10.23 4.15 -21.98
CA ALA A 55 -9.85 3.82 -23.36
C ALA A 55 -8.74 2.75 -23.45
N ILE A 56 -8.03 2.48 -22.34
CA ILE A 56 -7.08 1.36 -22.23
C ILE A 56 -7.88 0.08 -21.95
N LYS A 57 -8.74 -0.31 -22.89
CA LYS A 57 -9.32 -1.65 -22.88
C LYS A 57 -8.23 -2.57 -23.40
N SER A 58 -7.64 -3.36 -22.51
CA SER A 58 -6.87 -4.53 -22.91
C SER A 58 -7.68 -5.31 -23.94
N LYS A 59 -7.03 -5.68 -25.04
CA LYS A 59 -7.59 -6.51 -26.10
C LYS A 59 -8.11 -7.78 -25.41
N LYS A 60 -9.42 -7.88 -25.17
CA LYS A 60 -10.01 -9.06 -24.54
C LYS A 60 -9.74 -10.23 -25.48
N GLU A 61 -8.92 -11.17 -25.04
CA GLU A 61 -8.89 -12.52 -25.58
C GLU A 61 -10.34 -13.02 -25.60
N THR A 62 -10.79 -13.57 -26.73
CA THR A 62 -12.14 -14.11 -26.86
C THR A 62 -12.31 -15.23 -25.83
N PRO A 63 -13.24 -15.11 -24.86
CA PRO A 63 -13.43 -16.18 -23.90
C PRO A 63 -14.00 -17.40 -24.63
N ALA A 64 -13.39 -18.55 -24.40
CA ALA A 64 -13.88 -19.84 -24.86
C ALA A 64 -15.37 -19.99 -24.54
N LEU A 65 -16.11 -20.60 -25.48
CA LEU A 65 -17.56 -20.83 -25.46
C LEU A 65 -18.05 -21.27 -24.07
N VAL A 66 -18.57 -20.33 -23.29
CA VAL A 66 -19.18 -20.60 -21.99
C VAL A 66 -20.47 -21.37 -22.27
N LYS A 67 -20.57 -22.63 -21.82
CA LYS A 67 -21.83 -23.39 -21.85
C LYS A 67 -22.90 -22.50 -21.23
N SER A 68 -23.92 -22.15 -22.02
CA SER A 68 -24.97 -21.21 -21.60
C SER A 68 -25.61 -21.73 -20.32
N LEU A 69 -25.66 -20.87 -19.29
CA LEU A 69 -26.36 -21.17 -18.06
C LEU A 69 -27.84 -21.44 -18.38
N PRO A 70 -28.49 -22.40 -17.71
CA PRO A 70 -29.90 -22.70 -17.95
C PRO A 70 -30.75 -21.45 -17.69
N LYS A 71 -31.66 -21.15 -18.62
CA LYS A 71 -32.58 -20.01 -18.50
C LYS A 71 -33.49 -20.22 -17.28
N LEU A 72 -33.38 -19.33 -16.30
CA LEU A 72 -34.27 -19.31 -15.14
C LEU A 72 -35.68 -18.86 -15.56
N PRO A 73 -36.73 -19.36 -14.87
CA PRO A 73 -38.10 -18.95 -15.17
C PRO A 73 -38.32 -17.46 -14.88
N THR A 74 -39.12 -16.80 -15.70
CA THR A 74 -39.40 -15.35 -15.62
C THR A 74 -40.21 -14.95 -14.39
N LYS A 75 -40.85 -15.92 -13.71
CA LYS A 75 -41.65 -15.73 -12.50
C LYS A 75 -41.27 -16.80 -11.47
N PRO A 76 -41.38 -16.51 -10.16
CA PRO A 76 -41.20 -17.52 -9.12
C PRO A 76 -42.29 -18.58 -9.23
N LEU A 77 -41.91 -19.86 -9.35
CA LEU A 77 -42.83 -21.00 -9.36
C LEU A 77 -42.70 -21.78 -8.05
N GLN A 78 -43.82 -22.27 -7.52
CA GLN A 78 -43.83 -23.23 -6.42
C GLN A 78 -43.42 -24.62 -6.91
N ARG A 79 -42.59 -25.32 -6.15
CA ARG A 79 -42.20 -26.71 -6.43
C ARG A 79 -43.15 -27.68 -5.74
N MET A 80 -43.41 -28.83 -6.37
CA MET A 80 -44.18 -29.90 -5.73
C MET A 80 -43.40 -30.51 -4.55
N LYS A 81 -44.13 -30.98 -3.54
CA LYS A 81 -43.55 -31.60 -2.33
C LYS A 81 -42.59 -32.74 -2.64
N SER A 82 -42.95 -33.65 -3.55
CA SER A 82 -42.08 -34.76 -3.97
C SER A 82 -40.73 -34.27 -4.46
N LYS A 83 -40.73 -33.24 -5.31
CA LYS A 83 -39.53 -32.65 -5.89
C LYS A 83 -38.63 -31.94 -4.87
N ILE A 84 -39.21 -31.39 -3.81
CA ILE A 84 -38.46 -30.76 -2.70
C ILE A 84 -37.79 -31.83 -1.83
N VAL A 85 -38.49 -32.95 -1.60
CA VAL A 85 -37.96 -34.09 -0.84
C VAL A 85 -36.85 -34.79 -1.63
N GLU A 86 -37.07 -35.06 -2.93
CA GLU A 86 -36.07 -35.65 -3.83
C GLU A 86 -34.81 -34.78 -3.97
N SER A 87 -34.93 -33.45 -3.87
CA SER A 87 -33.77 -32.56 -3.92
C SER A 87 -32.95 -32.51 -2.64
N GLY A 88 -33.29 -33.28 -1.61
CA GLY A 88 -32.55 -33.32 -0.34
C GLY A 88 -32.63 -32.02 0.46
N SER A 89 -33.56 -31.12 0.15
CA SER A 89 -33.59 -29.78 0.76
C SER A 89 -33.96 -29.77 2.25
N TYR A 90 -34.49 -30.88 2.75
CA TYR A 90 -34.75 -31.10 4.18
C TYR A 90 -33.59 -31.75 4.92
N GLU A 91 -32.55 -32.20 4.20
CA GLU A 91 -31.35 -32.75 4.81
C GLU A 91 -30.51 -31.61 5.36
N VAL A 92 -30.09 -31.73 6.63
CA VAL A 92 -29.23 -30.74 7.27
C VAL A 92 -27.82 -30.93 6.72
N GLU A 93 -27.30 -29.92 6.01
CA GLU A 93 -25.91 -29.92 5.57
C GLU A 93 -24.98 -30.06 6.77
N ALA A 94 -23.98 -30.95 6.67
CA ALA A 94 -22.94 -31.06 7.69
C ALA A 94 -22.24 -29.71 7.86
N TYR A 95 -22.03 -29.27 9.11
CA TYR A 95 -21.38 -28.00 9.39
C TYR A 95 -20.01 -27.91 8.70
N ARG A 96 -19.86 -26.91 7.82
CA ARG A 96 -18.58 -26.55 7.20
C ARG A 96 -18.17 -25.18 7.72
N PRO A 97 -17.05 -25.07 8.46
CA PRO A 97 -16.59 -23.76 8.92
C PRO A 97 -16.29 -22.86 7.71
N ASN A 98 -16.64 -21.58 7.82
CA ASN A 98 -16.28 -20.59 6.81
C ASN A 98 -14.75 -20.56 6.64
N PRO A 99 -14.23 -20.45 5.41
CA PRO A 99 -12.80 -20.32 5.19
C PRO A 99 -12.28 -19.10 5.97
N SER A 100 -11.46 -19.36 6.99
CA SER A 100 -10.94 -18.31 7.88
C SER A 100 -9.96 -17.42 7.10
N LYS A 101 -10.11 -16.09 7.20
CA LYS A 101 -9.16 -15.12 6.65
C LYS A 101 -7.73 -15.29 7.20
N THR A 102 -7.59 -15.95 8.34
CA THR A 102 -6.33 -16.15 9.10
C THR A 102 -5.52 -17.37 8.65
N ARG A 103 -5.96 -18.16 7.66
CA ARG A 103 -5.11 -19.19 7.06
C ARG A 103 -4.42 -18.63 5.81
N PRO A 104 -3.12 -18.26 5.85
CA PRO A 104 -2.31 -18.23 4.66
C PRO A 104 -2.02 -19.70 4.30
N SER A 105 -2.35 -20.18 3.11
CA SER A 105 -1.92 -19.73 1.77
C SER A 105 -1.05 -20.78 1.10
N LYS A 106 -0.72 -21.94 1.68
CA LYS A 106 0.11 -22.94 0.95
C LYS A 106 -0.44 -23.27 -0.44
N GLU A 107 -1.72 -23.63 -0.50
CA GLU A 107 -2.38 -23.91 -1.79
C GLU A 107 -2.60 -22.65 -2.62
N LYS A 108 -2.88 -21.50 -1.98
CA LYS A 108 -3.07 -20.23 -2.69
C LYS A 108 -1.78 -19.73 -3.33
N GLU A 109 -0.67 -19.87 -2.61
CA GLU A 109 0.69 -19.50 -2.99
C GLU A 109 1.22 -20.47 -4.03
N ARG A 110 1.02 -21.77 -3.84
CA ARG A 110 1.26 -22.79 -4.88
C ARG A 110 0.53 -22.43 -6.18
N LEU A 111 -0.77 -22.14 -6.11
CA LEU A 111 -1.56 -21.76 -7.29
C LEU A 111 -1.12 -20.42 -7.87
N GLN A 112 -0.77 -19.44 -7.04
CA GLN A 112 -0.26 -18.15 -7.49
C GLN A 112 1.08 -18.31 -8.23
N ASN A 113 1.99 -19.12 -7.70
CA ASN A 113 3.27 -19.44 -8.30
C ASN A 113 3.09 -20.21 -9.61
N LEU A 114 2.19 -21.19 -9.63
CA LEU A 114 1.84 -21.94 -10.82
C LEU A 114 1.23 -21.05 -11.91
N MET A 115 0.34 -20.11 -11.57
CA MET A 115 -0.25 -19.18 -12.54
C MET A 115 0.77 -18.16 -13.06
N ALA A 116 1.64 -17.65 -12.19
CA ALA A 116 2.61 -16.63 -12.57
C ALA A 116 3.79 -17.20 -13.37
N PHE A 117 4.29 -18.38 -13.01
CA PHE A 117 5.54 -18.94 -13.52
C PHE A 117 5.38 -20.29 -14.23
N GLY A 118 4.19 -20.89 -14.22
CA GLY A 118 3.89 -22.17 -14.90
C GLY A 118 4.49 -23.41 -14.22
N LYS A 119 5.09 -23.26 -13.04
CA LYS A 119 5.68 -24.34 -12.24
C LYS A 119 5.45 -24.10 -10.76
N GLU A 120 5.37 -25.19 -10.01
CA GLU A 120 5.29 -25.14 -8.55
C GLU A 120 6.72 -25.02 -8.00
N PHE A 121 6.95 -24.01 -7.16
CA PHE A 121 8.16 -23.94 -6.34
C PHE A 121 7.86 -24.65 -5.04
N GLU A 122 8.70 -25.61 -4.66
CA GLU A 122 8.65 -26.18 -3.31
C GLU A 122 8.92 -25.04 -2.32
N GLU A 123 8.25 -25.10 -1.16
CA GLU A 123 8.57 -24.22 -0.04
C GLU A 123 10.06 -24.40 0.25
N ILE A 124 10.88 -23.48 -0.25
CA ILE A 124 12.18 -23.24 0.36
C ILE A 124 11.78 -22.97 1.81
N ASN A 125 12.15 -23.88 2.71
CA ASN A 125 12.15 -23.59 4.13
C ASN A 125 13.13 -22.44 4.30
N GLN A 126 12.64 -21.24 3.99
CA GLN A 126 13.17 -20.01 4.49
C GLN A 126 12.86 -20.11 5.98
N GLU A 127 13.73 -20.83 6.70
CA GLU A 127 14.45 -20.13 7.75
C GLU A 127 14.73 -18.77 7.14
N ARG A 128 13.91 -17.78 7.50
CA ARG A 128 14.17 -16.39 7.19
C ARG A 128 15.51 -16.16 7.84
N LYS A 129 16.57 -16.46 7.11
CA LYS A 129 17.84 -15.84 7.35
C LYS A 129 17.49 -14.39 7.24
N GLU A 130 17.60 -13.69 8.36
CA GLU A 130 17.48 -12.25 8.51
C GLU A 130 18.63 -11.57 7.74
N GLU A 131 18.91 -12.05 6.53
CA GLU A 131 19.85 -11.52 5.56
C GLU A 131 19.15 -10.35 4.86
N ASP A 132 18.84 -9.31 5.64
CA ASP A 132 18.65 -7.92 5.21
C ASP A 132 18.43 -6.95 6.40
N VAL A 133 18.91 -7.30 7.61
CA VAL A 133 19.00 -6.33 8.74
C VAL A 133 20.43 -5.80 8.92
N SER A 134 21.28 -5.99 7.92
CA SER A 134 22.67 -5.51 7.89
C SER A 134 22.83 -4.09 7.33
N LEU A 135 21.74 -3.35 7.08
CA LEU A 135 21.87 -1.99 6.53
C LEU A 135 22.04 -0.86 7.54
N LEU A 136 21.84 -1.09 8.84
CA LEU A 136 22.36 -0.22 9.91
C LEU A 136 22.46 -1.07 11.19
N GLN A 137 23.65 -1.52 11.57
CA GLN A 137 23.88 -1.96 12.95
C GLN A 137 23.80 -0.71 13.83
N ILE A 138 22.58 -0.32 14.20
CA ILE A 138 22.38 0.74 15.20
C ILE A 138 22.81 0.14 16.53
N ASP A 139 23.77 0.75 17.19
CA ASP A 139 24.21 0.30 18.50
C ASP A 139 23.01 0.32 19.46
N PRO A 140 22.77 -0.74 20.24
CA PRO A 140 21.61 -0.83 21.13
C PRO A 140 21.61 0.31 22.17
N SER A 141 22.78 0.86 22.49
CA SER A 141 22.93 2.06 23.33
C SER A 141 22.38 3.32 22.67
N ASP A 142 22.56 3.48 21.36
CA ASP A 142 22.06 4.64 20.61
C ASP A 142 20.53 4.58 20.49
N LEU A 143 19.99 3.39 20.23
CA LEU A 143 18.54 3.16 20.22
C LEU A 143 17.90 3.45 21.60
N PHE A 144 18.58 3.08 22.69
CA PHE A 144 18.10 3.39 24.05
C PHE A 144 18.02 4.89 24.29
N ASN A 145 19.04 5.64 23.86
CA ASN A 145 19.08 7.10 24.00
C ASN A 145 18.02 7.78 23.11
N GLU A 146 17.76 7.24 21.91
CA GLU A 146 16.70 7.73 21.03
C GLU A 146 15.32 7.59 21.67
N ILE A 147 14.98 6.39 22.17
CA ILE A 147 13.68 6.15 22.82
C ILE A 147 13.52 7.02 24.07
N LEU A 148 14.61 7.28 24.81
CA LEU A 148 14.59 8.22 25.92
C LEU A 148 14.26 9.64 25.48
N ASN A 149 14.83 10.10 24.38
CA ASN A 149 14.53 11.42 23.84
C ASN A 149 13.08 11.50 23.39
N GLU A 150 12.54 10.46 22.74
CA GLU A 150 11.13 10.42 22.38
C GLU A 150 10.21 10.53 23.61
N ILE A 151 10.53 9.86 24.71
CA ILE A 151 9.74 9.98 25.96
C ILE A 151 9.74 11.43 26.47
N LYS A 152 10.90 12.11 26.43
CA LYS A 152 11.02 13.51 26.83
C LYS A 152 10.20 14.43 25.92
N GLU A 153 10.36 14.30 24.61
CA GLU A 153 9.59 15.07 23.62
C GLU A 153 8.08 14.92 23.82
N ARG A 154 7.59 13.71 24.11
CA ARG A 154 6.16 13.47 24.37
C ARG A 154 5.68 14.14 25.64
N ARG A 155 6.51 14.22 26.68
CA ARG A 155 6.19 14.97 27.90
C ARG A 155 6.19 16.47 27.66
N ASP A 156 7.22 16.98 27.00
CA ASP A 156 7.35 18.40 26.68
C ASP A 156 6.15 18.85 25.83
N PHE A 157 5.77 18.05 24.83
CA PHE A 157 4.56 18.28 24.05
C PHE A 157 3.30 18.33 24.92
N LEU A 158 3.15 17.42 25.89
CA LEU A 158 1.99 17.44 26.79
C LEU A 158 1.98 18.68 27.68
N GLU A 159 3.16 19.14 28.13
CA GLU A 159 3.30 20.37 28.90
C GLU A 159 2.94 21.61 28.06
N GLU A 160 3.44 21.70 26.83
CA GLU A 160 3.05 22.75 25.87
C GLU A 160 1.53 22.75 25.64
N MET A 161 0.93 21.57 25.43
CA MET A 161 -0.52 21.45 25.26
C MET A 161 -1.28 21.81 26.54
N ASN A 162 -0.74 21.53 27.73
CA ASN A 162 -1.32 21.96 29.01
C ASN A 162 -1.30 23.49 29.14
N GLN A 163 -0.19 24.15 28.77
CA GLN A 163 -0.07 25.61 28.77
C GLN A 163 -1.07 26.26 27.80
N LEU A 164 -1.34 25.62 26.67
CA LEU A 164 -2.37 26.03 25.71
C LEU A 164 -3.81 25.67 26.14
N GLY A 165 -4.00 25.02 27.29
CA GLY A 165 -5.30 24.57 27.79
C GLY A 165 -5.88 23.35 27.07
N LEU A 166 -5.13 22.72 26.17
CA LEU A 166 -5.52 21.55 25.38
C LEU A 166 -5.03 20.21 25.96
N GLY A 167 -4.31 20.23 27.08
CA GLY A 167 -3.68 19.01 27.60
C GLY A 167 -4.63 17.86 27.89
N LYS A 168 -5.85 18.12 28.39
CA LYS A 168 -6.88 17.08 28.60
C LYS A 168 -7.23 16.31 27.31
N LYS A 169 -7.12 16.95 26.15
CA LYS A 169 -7.40 16.33 24.85
C LYS A 169 -6.33 15.28 24.48
N TYR A 170 -5.07 15.56 24.78
CA TYR A 170 -3.93 14.74 24.35
C TYR A 170 -3.39 13.81 25.46
N LEU A 171 -3.77 14.05 26.72
CA LEU A 171 -3.26 13.31 27.88
C LEU A 171 -3.32 11.79 27.71
N CYS A 172 -4.48 11.24 27.32
CA CYS A 172 -4.65 9.79 27.18
C CYS A 172 -3.77 9.20 26.07
N GLU A 173 -3.71 9.88 24.92
CA GLU A 173 -2.92 9.45 23.77
C GLU A 173 -1.42 9.47 24.09
N ILE A 174 -0.94 10.57 24.68
CA ILE A 174 0.46 10.75 25.04
C ILE A 174 0.88 9.77 26.15
N GLN A 175 0.05 9.55 27.16
CA GLN A 175 0.33 8.56 28.21
C GLN A 175 0.46 7.13 27.63
N CYS A 176 -0.39 6.78 26.66
CA CYS A 176 -0.29 5.49 25.98
C CYS A 176 1.04 5.38 25.22
N GLN A 177 1.43 6.42 24.48
CA GLN A 177 2.70 6.45 23.75
C GLN A 177 3.91 6.34 24.70
N ILE A 178 3.93 7.11 25.79
CA ILE A 178 4.98 7.01 26.83
C ILE A 178 5.05 5.59 27.38
N SER A 179 3.90 4.97 27.66
CA SER A 179 3.84 3.59 28.17
C SER A 179 4.39 2.56 27.17
N VAL A 180 4.17 2.77 25.87
CA VAL A 180 4.75 1.91 24.82
C VAL A 180 6.27 2.08 24.79
N ARG A 181 6.77 3.31 24.80
CA ARG A 181 8.21 3.60 24.76
C ARG A 181 8.96 3.09 26.00
N LEU A 182 8.36 3.17 27.19
CA LEU A 182 8.93 2.60 28.40
C LEU A 182 9.09 1.08 28.32
N LYS A 183 8.11 0.38 27.73
CA LYS A 183 8.22 -1.07 27.47
C LYS A 183 9.29 -1.40 26.43
N GLU A 184 9.54 -0.51 25.47
CA GLU A 184 10.65 -0.66 24.52
C GLU A 184 12.00 -0.51 25.22
N LEU A 185 12.15 0.45 26.14
CA LEU A 185 13.35 0.58 26.97
C LEU A 185 13.60 -0.66 27.82
N GLU A 186 12.56 -1.21 28.46
CA GLU A 186 12.67 -2.42 29.28
C GLU A 186 13.14 -3.65 28.48
N LYS A 187 12.77 -3.72 27.19
CA LYS A 187 13.22 -4.80 26.30
C LYS A 187 14.70 -4.66 25.93
N LEU A 188 15.23 -3.44 25.85
CA LEU A 188 16.62 -3.18 25.52
C LEU A 188 17.53 -3.35 26.74
N ASP A 189 17.19 -2.71 27.86
CA ASP A 189 17.97 -2.75 29.10
C ASP A 189 17.05 -2.53 30.32
N LYS A 190 16.80 -3.62 31.05
CA LYS A 190 15.91 -3.63 32.22
C LYS A 190 16.44 -2.79 33.38
N GLU A 191 17.74 -2.87 33.67
CA GLU A 191 18.35 -2.18 34.82
C GLU A 191 18.34 -0.66 34.60
N ARG A 192 18.60 -0.23 33.35
CA ARG A 192 18.57 1.17 33.00
C ARG A 192 17.14 1.69 32.93
N ALA A 193 16.20 0.91 32.41
CA ALA A 193 14.78 1.26 32.40
C ALA A 193 14.19 1.41 33.82
N GLU A 194 14.59 0.57 34.78
CA GLU A 194 14.12 0.66 36.17
C GLU A 194 14.48 2.00 36.82
N LYS A 195 15.69 2.51 36.59
CA LYS A 195 16.10 3.85 37.05
C LYS A 195 15.23 4.96 36.45
N ILE A 196 14.82 4.79 35.21
CA ILE A 196 13.96 5.73 34.48
C ILE A 196 12.53 5.68 35.04
N TYR A 197 11.97 4.51 35.32
CA TYR A 197 10.66 4.43 36.00
C TYR A 197 10.66 5.19 37.34
N VAL A 198 11.73 5.05 38.13
CA VAL A 198 11.91 5.79 39.39
C VAL A 198 12.01 7.30 39.17
N GLU A 199 12.81 7.74 38.19
CA GLU A 199 12.96 9.17 37.85
C GLU A 199 11.63 9.80 37.39
N TYR A 200 10.83 9.03 36.65
CA TYR A 200 9.63 9.51 35.99
C TYR A 200 8.32 9.21 36.74
N GLY A 201 8.42 8.71 37.97
CA GLY A 201 7.30 8.58 38.91
C GLY A 201 6.23 7.59 38.48
N ILE A 202 6.64 6.44 37.92
CA ILE A 202 5.76 5.32 37.58
C ILE A 202 6.02 4.16 38.54
#